data_AF-A0AAV3SL15-F1
#
_entry.id   AF-A0AAV3SL15-F1
#
_cell.length_a   1.000
_cell.length_b   1.000
_cell.length_c   1.000
_cell.angle_alpha   90.00
_cell.angle_beta   90.00
_cell.angle_gamma   90.00
#
_symmetry.space_group_name_H-M   'P 1'
#
loop_
_entity.id
_entity.type
_entity.pdbx_description
1 polymer ?
#
loop_
_entity_poly.entity_id
_entity_poly.type
_entity_poly.pdbx_seq_one_letter_code
_entity_poly.pdbx_strand_id
1 'polypeptide(L)'
;MEIRLARPAELASVMNVLDGASLAIDADTVRERIGADAVWIAIADDRCLGVCVLDGREIDAIAVRRRRRGQGIGTRLVERAAAATAGDLRAEFHRRVRPFYDSLGFAIEPTDEPDRFRGQYE
;
A
#
# COMPACT_ATOMS: atom_id res chain seq x y z
N MET A 1 -14.95 -5.47 -7.78
CA MET A 1 -13.77 -5.26 -6.93
C MET A 1 -14.06 -4.15 -5.95
N GLU A 2 -13.88 -4.44 -4.67
CA GLU A 2 -14.07 -3.54 -3.53
C GLU A 2 -12.71 -3.18 -2.91
N ILE A 3 -12.61 -1.97 -2.34
CA ILE A 3 -11.49 -1.60 -1.46
C ILE A 3 -12.05 -1.35 -0.06
N ARG A 4 -11.50 -2.04 0.94
CA ARG A 4 -11.93 -1.92 2.35
C ARG A 4 -10.80 -2.30 3.30
N LEU A 5 -11.02 -2.11 4.60
CA LEU A 5 -10.13 -2.60 5.64
C LEU A 5 -10.06 -4.13 5.65
N ALA A 6 -8.86 -4.64 5.91
CA ALA A 6 -8.61 -6.05 6.14
C ALA A 6 -9.18 -6.47 7.50
N ARG A 7 -9.64 -7.72 7.58
CA ARG A 7 -10.11 -8.36 8.81
C ARG A 7 -9.03 -9.30 9.35
N PRO A 8 -9.01 -9.62 10.66
CA PRO A 8 -8.01 -10.53 11.24
C PRO A 8 -7.90 -11.89 10.53
N ALA A 9 -9.02 -12.45 10.06
CA ALA A 9 -9.05 -13.69 9.30
C ALA A 9 -8.36 -13.63 7.92
N GLU A 10 -8.06 -12.43 7.42
CA GLU A 10 -7.50 -12.18 6.09
C GLU A 10 -5.97 -12.04 6.11
N LEU A 11 -5.33 -12.15 7.28
CA LEU A 11 -3.87 -12.03 7.45
C LEU A 11 -3.11 -12.90 6.44
N ALA A 12 -3.46 -14.18 6.31
CA ALA A 12 -2.79 -15.09 5.38
C ALA A 12 -2.92 -14.64 3.91
N SER A 13 -4.07 -14.08 3.53
CA SER A 13 -4.29 -13.56 2.17
C SER A 13 -3.50 -12.28 1.92
N VAL A 14 -3.37 -11.42 2.93
CA VAL A 14 -2.54 -10.21 2.89
C VAL A 14 -1.07 -10.58 2.73
N MET A 15 -0.54 -11.45 3.60
CA MET A 15 0.85 -11.90 3.55
C MET A 15 1.19 -12.51 2.19
N ASN A 16 0.30 -13.33 1.63
CA ASN A 16 0.51 -13.91 0.31
C ASN A 16 0.73 -12.86 -0.81
N VAL A 17 0.09 -11.69 -0.71
CA VAL A 17 0.29 -10.59 -1.67
C VAL A 17 1.62 -9.86 -1.43
N LEU A 18 1.97 -9.62 -0.16
CA LEU A 18 3.21 -8.95 0.25
C LEU A 18 4.45 -9.80 -0.11
N ASP A 19 4.41 -11.09 0.22
CA ASP A 19 5.47 -12.07 -0.11
C ASP A 19 5.67 -12.15 -1.63
N GLY A 20 4.57 -12.18 -2.39
CA GLY A 20 4.59 -12.17 -3.86
C GLY A 20 5.15 -10.88 -4.48
N ALA A 21 5.30 -9.82 -3.69
CA ALA A 21 5.98 -8.58 -4.05
C ALA A 21 7.38 -8.44 -3.43
N SER A 22 7.83 -9.43 -2.66
CA SER A 22 9.12 -9.44 -1.95
C SER A 22 9.32 -8.23 -1.04
N LEU A 23 8.24 -7.80 -0.35
CA LEU A 23 8.30 -6.74 0.65
C LEU A 23 8.72 -7.34 2.00
N ALA A 24 9.67 -6.69 2.67
CA ALA A 24 10.17 -7.11 3.97
C ALA A 24 9.29 -6.54 5.09
N ILE A 25 8.14 -7.17 5.34
CA ILE A 25 7.28 -6.90 6.49
C ILE A 25 6.83 -8.23 7.07
N ASP A 26 6.92 -8.39 8.39
CA ASP A 26 6.58 -9.65 9.05
C ASP A 26 5.08 -9.76 9.35
N ALA A 27 4.62 -10.99 9.59
CA ALA A 27 3.21 -11.27 9.82
C ALA A 27 2.69 -10.74 11.16
N ASP A 28 3.56 -10.54 12.17
CA ASP A 28 3.15 -10.02 13.47
C ASP A 28 2.87 -8.53 13.38
N THR A 29 3.75 -7.77 12.72
CA THR A 29 3.54 -6.38 12.34
C THR A 29 2.23 -6.22 11.57
N VAL A 30 2.02 -7.01 10.50
CA VAL A 30 0.78 -6.90 9.69
C VAL A 30 -0.45 -7.23 10.52
N ARG A 31 -0.38 -8.23 11.43
CA ARG A 31 -1.51 -8.56 12.32
C ARG A 31 -1.87 -7.40 13.24
N GLU A 32 -0.87 -6.75 13.82
CA GLU A 32 -1.07 -5.55 14.64
C GLU A 32 -1.72 -4.43 13.82
N ARG A 33 -1.22 -4.15 12.62
CA ARG A 33 -1.80 -3.14 11.72
C ARG A 33 -3.24 -3.45 11.32
N ILE A 34 -3.59 -4.72 11.11
CA ILE A 34 -4.98 -5.13 10.87
C ILE A 34 -5.85 -4.81 12.10
N GLY A 35 -5.37 -5.08 13.31
CA GLY A 35 -6.08 -4.76 14.55
C GLY A 35 -6.25 -3.25 14.80
N ALA A 36 -5.39 -2.43 14.20
CA ALA A 36 -5.42 -0.97 14.27
C ALA A 36 -6.14 -0.30 13.08
N ASP A 37 -6.87 -1.06 12.26
CA ASP A 37 -7.55 -0.55 11.05
C ASP A 37 -6.61 0.18 10.06
N ALA A 38 -5.35 -0.27 9.99
CA ALA A 38 -4.30 0.34 9.19
C ALA A 38 -3.94 -0.46 7.93
N VAL A 39 -4.77 -1.42 7.52
CA VAL A 39 -4.52 -2.27 6.33
C VAL A 39 -5.71 -2.23 5.39
N TRP A 40 -5.51 -1.64 4.21
CA TRP A 40 -6.48 -1.61 3.12
C TRP A 40 -6.22 -2.75 2.15
N ILE A 41 -7.28 -3.46 1.74
CA ILE A 41 -7.20 -4.53 0.74
C ILE A 41 -8.12 -4.26 -0.44
N ALA A 42 -7.67 -4.68 -1.62
CA ALA A 42 -8.48 -4.77 -2.81
C ALA A 42 -8.97 -6.22 -2.97
N ILE A 43 -10.29 -6.43 -2.92
CA ILE A 43 -10.89 -7.76 -2.99
C ILE A 43 -11.83 -7.90 -4.19
N ALA A 44 -11.79 -9.06 -4.85
CA ALA A 44 -12.76 -9.48 -5.85
C ALA A 44 -12.91 -11.01 -5.79
N ASP A 45 -14.15 -11.51 -5.83
CA ASP A 45 -14.46 -12.94 -5.79
C ASP A 45 -13.74 -13.66 -4.64
N ASP A 46 -13.80 -13.07 -3.43
CA ASP A 46 -13.12 -13.52 -2.20
C ASP A 46 -11.59 -13.63 -2.28
N ARG A 47 -10.97 -13.03 -3.30
CA ARG A 47 -9.51 -13.02 -3.48
C ARG A 47 -8.93 -11.64 -3.22
N CYS A 48 -7.94 -11.59 -2.33
CA CYS A 48 -7.11 -10.41 -2.14
C CYS A 48 -6.20 -10.20 -3.37
N LEU A 49 -6.40 -9.08 -4.06
CA LEU A 49 -5.68 -8.69 -5.28
C LEU A 49 -4.54 -7.71 -5.00
N GLY A 50 -4.65 -6.93 -3.94
CA GLY A 50 -3.70 -5.90 -3.55
C GLY A 50 -3.89 -5.48 -2.10
N VAL A 51 -2.86 -4.88 -1.52
CA VAL A 51 -2.81 -4.42 -0.14
C VAL A 51 -2.06 -3.10 -0.05
N CYS A 52 -2.48 -2.24 0.87
CA CYS A 52 -1.75 -1.08 1.36
C CYS A 52 -1.77 -1.12 2.90
N VAL A 53 -0.58 -1.14 3.50
CA VAL A 53 -0.34 -1.14 4.95
C VAL A 53 0.14 0.26 5.33
N LEU A 54 -0.44 0.81 6.39
CA LEU A 54 -0.08 2.12 6.92
C LEU A 54 0.68 1.99 8.23
N ASP A 55 1.68 2.85 8.39
CA ASP A 55 2.23 3.26 9.66
C ASP A 55 1.85 4.71 9.98
N GLY A 56 0.75 4.85 10.72
CA GLY A 56 0.15 6.16 11.00
C GLY A 56 -0.28 6.85 9.70
N ARG A 57 0.58 7.75 9.20
CA ARG A 57 0.37 8.53 7.97
C ARG A 57 1.27 8.12 6.82
N GLU A 58 2.06 7.07 6.99
CA GLU A 58 3.02 6.60 6.01
C GLU A 58 2.58 5.27 5.41
N ILE A 59 2.71 5.11 4.10
CA ILE A 59 2.57 3.82 3.44
C ILE A 59 3.84 3.02 3.74
N ASP A 60 3.71 2.08 4.67
CA ASP A 60 4.78 1.14 5.04
C ASP A 60 4.97 0.08 3.94
N ALA A 61 3.86 -0.42 3.39
CA ALA A 61 3.88 -1.38 2.29
C ALA A 61 2.71 -1.21 1.33
N ILE A 62 2.95 -1.31 0.02
CA ILE A 62 1.89 -1.41 -0.98
C ILE A 62 2.25 -2.43 -2.05
N ALA A 63 1.33 -3.35 -2.33
CA ALA A 63 1.52 -4.41 -3.29
C ALA A 63 0.24 -4.72 -4.06
N VAL A 64 0.38 -5.03 -5.35
CA VAL A 64 -0.68 -5.57 -6.21
C VAL A 64 -0.14 -6.80 -6.91
N ARG A 65 -0.94 -7.88 -6.91
CA ARG A 65 -0.63 -9.14 -7.61
C ARG A 65 -0.21 -8.84 -9.04
N ARG A 66 0.91 -9.42 -9.49
CA ARG A 66 1.55 -9.12 -10.78
C ARG A 66 0.59 -9.18 -11.97
N ARG A 67 -0.30 -10.18 -12.04
CA ARG A 67 -1.30 -10.36 -13.12
C ARG A 67 -2.45 -9.35 -13.09
N ARG A 68 -2.53 -8.50 -12.07
CA ARG A 68 -3.58 -7.50 -11.86
C ARG A 68 -3.05 -6.05 -11.89
N ARG A 69 -1.75 -5.86 -12.15
CA ARG A 69 -1.15 -4.53 -12.30
C ARG A 69 -1.66 -3.85 -13.59
N GLY A 70 -1.60 -2.53 -13.63
CA GLY A 70 -2.11 -1.73 -14.76
C GLY A 70 -3.64 -1.60 -14.81
N GLN A 71 -4.35 -2.03 -13.76
CA GLN A 71 -5.82 -1.99 -13.67
C GLN A 71 -6.33 -0.95 -12.66
N GLY A 72 -5.48 0.01 -12.24
CA GLY A 72 -5.84 1.04 -11.26
C GLY A 72 -6.01 0.57 -9.82
N ILE A 73 -5.68 -0.69 -9.48
CA ILE A 73 -5.85 -1.23 -8.12
C ILE A 73 -5.00 -0.46 -7.10
N GLY A 74 -3.74 -0.21 -7.42
CA GLY A 74 -2.83 0.55 -6.55
C GLY A 74 -3.33 1.97 -6.28
N THR A 75 -3.81 2.64 -7.34
CA THR A 75 -4.43 3.97 -7.24
C THR A 75 -5.59 3.98 -6.25
N ARG A 76 -6.55 3.05 -6.40
CA ARG A 76 -7.70 2.97 -5.50
C ARG A 76 -7.33 2.60 -4.05
N LEU A 77 -6.24 1.88 -3.84
CA LEU A 77 -5.72 1.61 -2.49
C LEU A 77 -5.18 2.90 -1.87
N VAL A 78 -4.36 3.66 -2.61
CA VAL A 78 -3.77 4.91 -2.13
C VAL A 78 -4.83 5.97 -1.87
N GLU A 79 -5.83 6.11 -2.75
CA GLU A 79 -6.96 7.04 -2.54
C GLU A 79 -7.71 6.76 -1.23
N ARG A 80 -7.91 5.48 -0.89
CA ARG A 80 -8.58 5.10 0.37
C ARG A 80 -7.70 5.37 1.58
N ALA A 81 -6.41 5.06 1.49
CA ALA A 81 -5.44 5.40 2.52
C ALA A 81 -5.39 6.92 2.76
N ALA A 82 -5.32 7.72 1.69
CA ALA A 82 -5.26 9.17 1.78
C ALA A 82 -6.53 9.76 2.42
N ALA A 83 -7.70 9.25 2.04
CA ALA A 83 -8.95 9.65 2.66
C ALA A 83 -8.97 9.36 4.18
N ALA A 84 -8.36 8.24 4.61
CA ALA A 84 -8.27 7.86 6.01
C ALA A 84 -7.27 8.73 6.80
N THR A 85 -6.27 9.31 6.15
CA THR A 85 -5.24 10.19 6.76
C THR A 85 -5.54 11.68 6.56
N ALA A 86 -6.76 12.04 6.16
CA ALA A 86 -7.16 13.42 5.86
C ALA A 86 -6.25 14.11 4.81
N GLY A 87 -5.76 13.34 3.83
CA GLY A 87 -4.88 13.82 2.76
C GLY A 87 -3.40 13.85 3.12
N ASP A 88 -3.02 13.82 4.41
CA ASP A 88 -1.61 13.84 4.84
C ASP A 88 -0.99 12.43 4.76
N LEU A 89 -0.94 11.85 3.56
CA LEU A 89 -0.36 10.53 3.30
C LEU A 89 1.06 10.67 2.76
N ARG A 90 2.00 9.90 3.31
CA ARG A 90 3.40 9.87 2.91
C ARG A 90 3.79 8.49 2.42
N ALA A 91 4.85 8.40 1.62
CA ALA A 91 5.45 7.13 1.26
C ALA A 91 6.95 7.32 0.97
N GLU A 92 7.77 6.40 1.45
CA GLU A 92 9.13 6.24 0.96
C GLU A 92 9.21 5.09 -0.04
N PHE A 93 9.89 5.28 -1.16
CA PHE A 93 9.91 4.29 -2.23
C PHE A 93 11.16 4.34 -3.10
N HIS A 94 11.42 3.23 -3.78
CA HIS A 94 12.50 3.14 -4.76
C HIS A 94 12.12 3.86 -6.07
N ARG A 95 13.08 4.53 -6.71
CA ARG A 95 12.99 5.17 -8.03
C ARG A 95 12.16 4.44 -9.09
N ARG A 96 12.19 3.10 -9.12
CA ARG A 96 11.45 2.27 -10.08
C ARG A 96 9.92 2.42 -9.97
N VAL A 97 9.40 2.77 -8.80
CA VAL A 97 7.96 3.00 -8.60
C VAL A 97 7.59 4.48 -8.59
N ARG A 98 8.56 5.38 -8.83
CA ARG A 98 8.29 6.83 -8.93
C ARG A 98 7.15 7.17 -9.91
N PRO A 99 7.06 6.60 -11.13
CA PRO A 99 5.97 6.91 -12.05
C PRO A 99 4.58 6.60 -11.49
N PHE A 100 4.46 5.64 -10.58
CA PHE A 100 3.20 5.33 -9.92
C PHE A 100 2.77 6.44 -8.97
N TYR A 101 3.63 6.87 -8.05
CA TYR A 101 3.34 7.98 -7.13
C TYR A 101 3.17 9.32 -7.86
N ASP A 102 3.97 9.56 -8.90
CA ASP A 102 3.88 10.76 -9.75
C ASP A 102 2.52 10.82 -10.46
N SER A 103 2.02 9.69 -10.98
CA SER A 103 0.69 9.63 -11.61
C SER A 103 -0.48 9.87 -10.65
N LEU A 104 -0.23 9.80 -9.34
CA LEU A 104 -1.21 10.07 -8.28
C LEU A 104 -1.15 11.51 -7.78
N GLY A 105 -0.21 12.33 -8.29
CA GLY A 105 -0.04 13.72 -7.88
C GLY A 105 0.77 13.89 -6.59
N PHE A 106 1.53 12.88 -6.15
CA PHE A 106 2.42 13.06 -5.01
C PHE A 106 3.47 14.13 -5.33
N ALA A 107 3.73 15.04 -4.39
CA ALA A 107 4.94 15.83 -4.36
C ALA A 107 6.12 14.92 -4.01
N ILE A 108 7.10 14.79 -4.91
CA ILE A 108 8.19 13.79 -4.79
C ILE A 108 9.56 14.47 -4.68
N GLU A 109 10.30 14.13 -3.64
CA GLU A 109 11.66 14.59 -3.37
C GLU A 109 12.62 13.40 -3.21
N PRO A 110 13.90 13.52 -3.62
CA PRO A 110 14.91 12.52 -3.33
C PRO A 110 15.24 12.48 -1.83
N THR A 111 15.63 11.32 -1.32
CA THR A 111 16.19 11.18 0.04
C THR A 111 17.73 11.23 0.00
N ASP A 112 18.38 11.16 1.17
CA ASP A 112 19.83 10.99 1.27
C ASP A 112 20.32 9.63 0.74
N GLU A 113 19.44 8.62 0.70
CA GLU A 113 19.75 7.31 0.14
C GLU A 113 19.65 7.30 -1.41
N PRO A 114 20.62 6.69 -2.11
CA PRO A 114 20.56 6.53 -3.56
C PRO A 114 19.33 5.76 -4.02
N ASP A 115 18.71 6.23 -5.11
CA ASP A 115 17.50 5.64 -5.71
C ASP A 115 16.28 5.56 -4.79
N ARG A 116 16.28 6.27 -3.67
CA ARG A 116 15.15 6.43 -2.75
C ARG A 116 14.55 7.82 -2.85
N PHE A 117 13.23 7.86 -2.71
CA PHE A 117 12.41 9.05 -2.85
C PHE A 117 11.35 9.05 -1.75
N ARG A 118 11.01 10.25 -1.30
CA ARG A 118 9.85 10.49 -0.45
C ARG A 118 8.76 11.16 -1.27
N GLY A 119 7.54 10.70 -1.10
CA GLY A 119 6.34 11.31 -1.64
C GLY A 119 5.42 11.80 -0.53
N GLN A 120 4.78 12.95 -0.76
CA GLN A 120 3.64 13.43 0.03
C GLN A 120 2.43 13.60 -0.87
N TYR A 121 1.29 13.09 -0.44
CA TYR A 121 -0.01 13.32 -1.07
C TYR A 121 -0.50 14.73 -0.72
N GLU A 122 -0.87 15.52 -1.73
CA GLU A 122 -1.40 16.88 -1.59
C GLU A 122 -2.88 16.96 -1.98
#